data_AF-A0A955UVB8-F1
#
_entry.id   AF-A0A955UVB8-F1
#
_cell.length_a   1.000
_cell.length_b   1.000
_cell.length_c   1.000
_cell.angle_alpha   90.00
_cell.angle_beta   90.00
_cell.angle_gamma   90.00
#
_symmetry.space_group_name_H-M   'P 1'
#
loop_
_entity.id
_entity.type
_entity.pdbx_description
1 polymer ?
#
loop_
_entity_poly.entity_id
_entity_poly.type
_entity_poly.pdbx_seq_one_letter_code
_entity_poly.pdbx_strand_id
1 'polypeptide(L)'
;MASRSSFPLPHPLPRPAARRLRLAAPLALLAILLAAPAALAARDQSKASGSFENTGALPAASGKLNLRFAENRSQLQLQLRGLTDDVTYEVRVDGVAVDTFDPDRSGRVTLRYESPKRNRRASSLDFDPRGAVLSIHDGVNDVLVADLSNGSASTGLVVSDQTLVQSMAVSGGGSARARTKIYKDGRQSFDVELQGVVPGTYDLYVDGVLRGQIVTTPAGRGKIEFDTKPHPRKGLLDFDPRGAVIDVVQGTTSVFAGPLLPRAGGVSACNPAENEIFLGAIVSPGKAKVRLRTRDDCDRDLRIEVEEIAVGTYDVVVDGIVRGQIAVAFDAMSGENEGEIEFDTDPDDPHEMLLDFEPDGALIEIAQGASVLFSGSLATGGTTPPTACAAIDLLTPLVPTSAAPGASGDARFREKDDCDRDFSVEAEDVPVGDYDLFVGGVLRGTVAVRLDPKKGDVQGELEFESHPKAGKELLDFDPRGALVEVKQGATLYLSATLGGTPSGGGGGGGGGGGSSCVESSTELPLLNEGVIGSAKGKVRVRTQDDCDDDLRIEIEKVPVGSYGVRIGGVVRASLVVAFNPSTGENEGEVEFDTTPDDPNEILMDFDPTGALVEIEQGATVILARQLP
;
A
#
# COMPACT_ATOMS: atom_id res chain seq x y z
N MET A 1 -34.03 62.49 -41.12
CA MET A 1 -34.22 61.06 -40.77
C MET A 1 -33.15 60.24 -41.48
N ALA A 2 -32.52 59.34 -40.74
CA ALA A 2 -31.48 58.36 -41.10
C ALA A 2 -30.06 58.89 -41.44
N SER A 3 -29.05 58.20 -40.90
CA SER A 3 -27.72 58.67 -40.50
C SER A 3 -26.60 57.80 -41.10
N ARG A 4 -25.54 58.48 -41.57
CA ARG A 4 -24.06 58.27 -41.46
C ARG A 4 -23.51 56.83 -41.37
N SER A 5 -22.34 56.48 -41.91
CA SER A 5 -21.07 57.23 -41.98
C SER A 5 -20.09 56.60 -43.00
N SER A 6 -19.22 57.43 -43.57
CA SER A 6 -18.16 57.03 -44.51
C SER A 6 -16.92 57.87 -44.23
N PHE A 7 -15.73 57.28 -44.13
CA PHE A 7 -14.45 57.97 -44.34
C PHE A 7 -13.41 57.04 -45.00
N PRO A 8 -12.52 57.57 -45.85
CA PRO A 8 -11.79 56.78 -46.86
C PRO A 8 -10.28 56.62 -46.59
N LEU A 9 -9.68 55.80 -47.47
CA LEU A 9 -8.30 55.30 -47.50
C LEU A 9 -7.20 56.33 -47.89
N PRO A 10 -5.91 56.02 -47.65
CA PRO A 10 -4.78 56.96 -47.82
C PRO A 10 -3.81 56.62 -48.98
N HIS A 11 -2.94 57.57 -49.33
CA HIS A 11 -1.76 57.44 -50.21
C HIS A 11 -0.71 58.54 -49.89
N PRO A 12 0.58 58.46 -50.32
CA PRO A 12 1.68 58.07 -49.42
C PRO A 12 2.88 59.05 -49.27
N LEU A 13 3.69 58.78 -48.22
CA LEU A 13 5.12 58.99 -47.90
C LEU A 13 5.92 60.22 -48.43
N PRO A 14 6.85 60.77 -47.60
CA PRO A 14 8.29 60.54 -47.89
C PRO A 14 9.25 60.43 -46.67
N ARG A 15 10.48 59.97 -46.99
CA ARG A 15 11.67 59.64 -46.16
C ARG A 15 12.24 60.81 -45.33
N PRO A 16 12.99 60.54 -44.22
CA PRO A 16 13.84 61.56 -43.58
C PRO A 16 15.34 61.37 -43.85
N ALA A 17 16.04 62.51 -43.96
CA ALA A 17 17.50 62.63 -43.97
C ALA A 17 18.01 63.27 -42.66
N ALA A 18 19.22 62.85 -42.28
CA ALA A 18 19.99 63.13 -41.07
C ALA A 18 20.26 64.61 -40.70
N ARG A 19 20.41 64.93 -39.40
CA ARG A 19 21.71 65.09 -38.67
C ARG A 19 21.60 65.93 -37.37
N ARG A 20 22.28 65.44 -36.31
CA ARG A 20 23.05 66.14 -35.24
C ARG A 20 22.25 67.00 -34.24
N LEU A 21 22.53 67.11 -32.94
CA LEU A 21 23.71 66.79 -32.10
C LEU A 21 23.27 66.80 -30.60
N ARG A 22 23.81 65.86 -29.81
CA ARG A 22 24.18 65.90 -28.36
C ARG A 22 23.22 66.53 -27.33
N LEU A 23 22.78 65.74 -26.35
CA LEU A 23 23.06 65.96 -24.91
C LEU A 23 22.77 64.68 -24.09
N ALA A 24 23.54 64.50 -23.02
CA ALA A 24 23.68 63.29 -22.22
C ALA A 24 22.44 62.93 -21.36
N ALA A 25 22.22 61.63 -21.16
CA ALA A 25 21.39 61.06 -20.10
C ALA A 25 21.89 59.64 -19.75
N PRO A 26 21.84 59.22 -18.47
CA PRO A 26 22.51 58.02 -17.99
C PRO A 26 21.76 56.76 -18.45
N LEU A 27 22.51 55.73 -18.86
CA LEU A 27 22.00 54.36 -18.97
C LEU A 27 21.64 53.88 -17.55
N ALA A 28 20.36 53.98 -17.19
CA ALA A 28 19.78 53.07 -16.21
C ALA A 28 19.56 51.73 -16.94
N LEU A 29 20.56 50.85 -16.87
CA LEU A 29 20.39 49.47 -17.25
C LEU A 29 19.45 48.84 -16.22
N LEU A 30 18.16 48.78 -16.55
CA LEU A 30 17.17 48.01 -15.81
C LEU A 30 17.52 46.53 -16.05
N ALA A 31 18.46 46.01 -15.27
CA ALA A 31 18.67 44.59 -15.13
C ALA A 31 17.42 44.04 -14.45
N ILE A 32 16.46 43.58 -15.25
CA ILE A 32 15.47 42.61 -14.80
C ILE A 32 16.28 41.36 -14.48
N LEU A 33 16.78 41.28 -13.24
CA LEU A 33 17.14 40.00 -12.64
C LEU A 33 15.85 39.20 -12.62
N LEU A 34 15.67 38.35 -13.63
CA LEU A 34 14.97 37.09 -13.45
C LEU A 34 15.76 36.34 -12.38
N ALA A 35 15.47 36.64 -11.11
CA ALA A 35 15.70 35.70 -10.04
C ALA A 35 14.73 34.56 -10.31
N ALA A 36 15.14 33.62 -11.17
CA ALA A 36 14.60 32.28 -11.09
C ALA A 36 14.72 31.88 -9.63
N PRO A 37 13.62 31.52 -8.94
CA PRO A 37 13.78 30.90 -7.64
C PRO A 37 14.56 29.62 -7.94
N ALA A 38 15.84 29.62 -7.55
CA ALA A 38 16.54 28.37 -7.30
C ALA A 38 15.84 27.75 -6.09
N ALA A 39 14.68 27.14 -6.33
CA ALA A 39 14.20 26.07 -5.51
C ALA A 39 15.26 24.97 -5.67
N LEU A 40 16.26 24.98 -4.80
CA LEU A 40 16.97 23.76 -4.49
C LEU A 40 15.88 22.84 -3.88
N ALA A 41 15.22 22.08 -4.75
CA ALA A 41 14.48 20.91 -4.34
C ALA A 41 15.48 20.01 -3.61
N ALA A 42 15.42 20.02 -2.28
CA ALA A 42 16.22 19.13 -1.48
C ALA A 42 15.59 17.74 -1.58
N ARG A 43 16.14 16.95 -2.51
CA ARG A 43 15.84 15.56 -2.83
C ARG A 43 15.98 14.65 -1.61
N ASP A 44 15.30 13.50 -1.64
CA ASP A 44 15.39 12.46 -0.62
C ASP A 44 16.83 12.09 -0.31
N GLN A 45 17.10 11.96 0.99
CA GLN A 45 18.44 11.72 1.48
C GLN A 45 18.44 11.01 2.82
N SER A 46 19.27 9.97 2.90
CA SER A 46 19.69 9.38 4.16
C SER A 46 21.20 9.52 4.34
N LYS A 47 21.65 9.74 5.57
CA LYS A 47 23.06 9.74 5.94
C LYS A 47 23.23 9.06 7.28
N ALA A 48 24.16 8.12 7.37
CA ALA A 48 24.63 7.61 8.66
C ALA A 48 26.16 7.74 8.74
N SER A 49 26.70 8.16 9.89
CA SER A 49 28.14 8.22 10.08
C SER A 49 28.52 8.06 11.54
N GLY A 50 29.51 7.23 11.83
CA GLY A 50 29.89 6.92 13.20
C GLY A 50 30.89 5.79 13.32
N SER A 51 31.05 5.31 14.55
CA SER A 51 31.83 4.11 14.85
C SER A 51 30.88 2.93 15.03
N PHE A 52 31.34 1.74 14.68
CA PHE A 52 30.71 0.52 15.15
C PHE A 52 30.92 0.37 16.67
N GLU A 53 29.95 -0.25 17.33
CA GLU A 53 30.09 -0.79 18.66
C GLU A 53 30.86 -2.12 18.61
N ASN A 54 31.79 -2.33 19.54
CA ASN A 54 32.49 -3.60 19.69
C ASN A 54 31.73 -4.46 20.70
N THR A 55 31.35 -5.67 20.30
CA THR A 55 30.55 -6.62 21.08
C THR A 55 31.35 -7.29 22.20
N GLY A 56 32.68 -7.19 22.17
CA GLY A 56 33.62 -7.86 23.07
C GLY A 56 34.11 -9.22 22.55
N ALA A 57 33.51 -9.78 21.51
CA ALA A 57 33.92 -11.06 20.93
C ALA A 57 35.35 -11.01 20.37
N LEU A 58 35.73 -9.86 19.80
CA LEU A 58 37.11 -9.55 19.42
C LEU A 58 37.52 -8.18 19.99
N PRO A 59 38.17 -8.13 21.17
CA PRO A 59 38.41 -6.86 21.88
C PRO A 59 39.23 -5.82 21.12
N ALA A 60 40.04 -6.24 20.15
CA ALA A 60 40.85 -5.34 19.32
C ALA A 60 40.06 -4.72 18.16
N ALA A 61 38.89 -5.28 17.81
CA ALA A 61 38.12 -4.87 16.65
C ALA A 61 37.60 -3.43 16.81
N SER A 62 37.64 -2.67 15.73
CA SER A 62 37.01 -1.35 15.66
C SER A 62 36.62 -1.03 14.23
N GLY A 63 35.52 -0.31 14.07
CA GLY A 63 34.97 0.03 12.76
C GLY A 63 34.51 1.47 12.69
N LYS A 64 34.56 2.05 11.49
CA LYS A 64 33.82 3.27 11.15
C LYS A 64 32.89 3.01 9.97
N LEU A 65 31.71 3.60 10.06
CA LEU A 65 30.65 3.56 9.07
C LEU A 65 30.45 4.95 8.47
N ASN A 66 30.33 5.04 7.14
CA ASN A 66 29.81 6.21 6.45
C ASN A 66 28.83 5.75 5.36
N LEU A 67 27.56 6.04 5.56
CA LEU A 67 26.46 5.79 4.65
C LEU A 67 25.95 7.13 4.10
N ARG A 68 25.70 7.18 2.80
CA ARG A 68 24.99 8.27 2.16
C ARG A 68 24.10 7.72 1.07
N PHE A 69 22.81 7.96 1.20
CA PHE A 69 21.84 7.77 0.13
C PHE A 69 21.36 9.10 -0.41
N ALA A 70 21.20 9.09 -1.72
CA ALA A 70 20.62 10.17 -2.49
C ALA A 70 20.16 9.55 -3.81
N GLU A 71 19.08 10.11 -4.35
CA GLU A 71 18.44 9.74 -5.62
C GLU A 71 19.41 9.26 -6.72
N ASN A 72 20.48 10.02 -7.01
CA ASN A 72 21.40 9.70 -8.12
C ASN A 72 22.64 8.89 -7.72
N ARG A 73 22.92 8.79 -6.42
CA ARG A 73 24.15 8.16 -5.94
C ARG A 73 24.06 7.80 -4.47
N SER A 74 24.26 6.53 -4.23
CA SER A 74 24.28 5.90 -2.93
C SER A 74 25.64 5.27 -2.67
N GLN A 75 26.13 5.41 -1.45
CA GLN A 75 27.44 4.91 -1.03
C GLN A 75 27.41 4.43 0.42
N LEU A 76 28.04 3.29 0.64
CA LEU A 76 28.36 2.76 1.97
C LEU A 76 29.87 2.51 2.03
N GLN A 77 30.53 3.02 3.06
CA GLN A 77 31.94 2.77 3.31
C GLN A 77 32.18 2.30 4.74
N LEU A 78 32.84 1.14 4.85
CA LEU A 78 33.23 0.52 6.11
C LEU A 78 34.75 0.60 6.23
N GLN A 79 35.27 1.10 7.35
CA GLN A 79 36.70 1.09 7.66
C GLN A 79 36.91 0.28 8.92
N LEU A 80 37.41 -0.96 8.77
CA LEU A 80 37.53 -1.92 9.85
C LEU A 80 39.02 -2.15 10.19
N ARG A 81 39.31 -2.38 11.46
CA ARG A 81 40.67 -2.58 12.00
C ARG A 81 40.65 -3.52 13.20
N GLY A 82 41.79 -4.16 13.45
CA GLY A 82 41.95 -5.07 14.59
C GLY A 82 41.21 -6.39 14.41
N LEU A 83 40.98 -6.78 13.16
CA LEU A 83 40.44 -8.08 12.77
C LEU A 83 41.57 -9.12 12.72
N THR A 84 41.24 -10.41 12.85
CA THR A 84 42.21 -11.51 12.73
C THR A 84 42.48 -11.78 11.24
N ASP A 85 43.74 -11.93 10.82
CA ASP A 85 44.14 -11.98 9.41
C ASP A 85 44.03 -13.36 8.73
N ASP A 86 43.62 -14.38 9.47
CA ASP A 86 43.33 -15.75 8.99
C ASP A 86 41.84 -16.13 9.11
N VAL A 87 40.97 -15.14 9.37
CA VAL A 87 39.52 -15.31 9.47
C VAL A 87 38.84 -14.56 8.31
N THR A 88 37.94 -15.26 7.61
CA THR A 88 37.02 -14.64 6.65
C THR A 88 35.82 -14.09 7.41
N TYR A 89 35.50 -12.83 7.16
CA TYR A 89 34.39 -12.13 7.80
C TYR A 89 33.25 -11.89 6.82
N GLU A 90 32.06 -11.72 7.36
CA GLU A 90 30.85 -11.37 6.60
C GLU A 90 30.38 -9.97 7.01
N VAL A 91 29.87 -9.21 6.04
CA VAL A 91 29.01 -8.06 6.29
C VAL A 91 27.57 -8.56 6.29
N ARG A 92 26.83 -8.28 7.36
CA ARG A 92 25.43 -8.70 7.49
C ARG A 92 24.50 -7.51 7.71
N VAL A 93 23.31 -7.59 7.14
CA VAL A 93 22.18 -6.67 7.37
C VAL A 93 21.04 -7.49 7.96
N ASP A 94 20.62 -7.16 9.18
CA ASP A 94 19.62 -7.93 9.95
C ASP A 94 19.93 -9.44 10.01
N GLY A 95 21.21 -9.77 10.14
CA GLY A 95 21.69 -11.14 10.22
C GLY A 95 21.86 -11.85 8.86
N VAL A 96 21.43 -11.26 7.76
CA VAL A 96 21.62 -11.79 6.40
C VAL A 96 22.97 -11.35 5.84
N ALA A 97 23.81 -12.31 5.41
CA ALA A 97 25.11 -12.01 4.80
C ALA A 97 24.94 -11.39 3.40
N VAL A 98 25.49 -10.18 3.22
CA VAL A 98 25.45 -9.41 1.97
C VAL A 98 26.81 -9.30 1.28
N ASP A 99 27.91 -9.54 2.01
CA ASP A 99 29.26 -9.58 1.44
C ASP A 99 30.20 -10.40 2.33
N THR A 100 31.31 -10.85 1.76
CA THR A 100 32.38 -11.57 2.48
C THR A 100 33.74 -10.97 2.17
N PHE A 101 34.65 -10.96 3.15
CA PHE A 101 35.96 -10.36 2.97
C PHE A 101 37.03 -10.93 3.90
N ASP A 102 38.28 -10.85 3.46
CA ASP A 102 39.46 -11.16 4.27
C ASP A 102 40.21 -9.85 4.59
N PRO A 103 40.55 -9.58 5.87
CA PRO A 103 41.37 -8.43 6.23
C PRO A 103 42.82 -8.62 5.77
N ASP A 104 43.57 -7.52 5.66
CA ASP A 104 45.00 -7.59 5.39
C ASP A 104 45.80 -8.17 6.58
N ARG A 105 47.09 -8.45 6.38
CA ARG A 105 48.01 -8.93 7.44
C ARG A 105 48.16 -8.02 8.66
N SER A 106 47.58 -6.82 8.62
CA SER A 106 47.53 -5.90 9.76
C SER A 106 46.15 -5.85 10.41
N GLY A 107 45.24 -6.75 10.02
CA GLY A 107 43.88 -6.84 10.52
C GLY A 107 43.00 -5.71 10.04
N ARG A 108 43.24 -5.15 8.85
CA ARG A 108 42.52 -3.97 8.33
C ARG A 108 41.84 -4.25 7.00
N VAL A 109 40.70 -3.59 6.80
CA VAL A 109 40.02 -3.56 5.51
C VAL A 109 39.27 -2.24 5.33
N THR A 110 39.08 -1.83 4.08
CA THR A 110 38.13 -0.77 3.74
C THR A 110 37.21 -1.29 2.64
N LEU A 111 35.94 -1.47 3.00
CA LEU A 111 34.90 -1.90 2.07
C LEU A 111 34.16 -0.67 1.56
N ARG A 112 33.82 -0.68 0.27
CA ARG A 112 33.12 0.40 -0.40
C ARG A 112 32.04 -0.23 -1.27
N TYR A 113 30.81 0.18 -1.06
CA TYR A 113 29.66 -0.19 -1.86
C TYR A 113 29.13 1.08 -2.52
N GLU A 114 28.76 0.99 -3.79
CA GLU A 114 28.19 2.12 -4.54
C GLU A 114 27.03 1.67 -5.43
N SER A 115 25.99 2.50 -5.50
CA SER A 115 24.95 2.41 -6.51
C SER A 115 24.68 3.78 -7.14
N PRO A 116 24.66 3.90 -8.48
CA PRO A 116 25.15 2.89 -9.42
C PRO A 116 26.67 2.66 -9.24
N LYS A 117 27.14 1.43 -9.46
CA LYS A 117 28.56 1.07 -9.33
C LYS A 117 29.41 1.76 -10.40
N ARG A 118 30.15 2.80 -10.01
CA ARG A 118 31.05 3.54 -10.92
C ARG A 118 32.53 3.18 -10.72
N ASN A 119 32.91 2.85 -9.49
CA ASN A 119 34.28 2.47 -9.16
C ASN A 119 34.47 0.95 -9.25
N ARG A 120 35.41 0.48 -10.06
CA ARG A 120 35.75 -0.95 -10.19
C ARG A 120 36.23 -1.60 -8.89
N ARG A 121 36.73 -0.80 -7.94
CA ARG A 121 37.18 -1.26 -6.61
C ARG A 121 36.07 -1.25 -5.55
N ALA A 122 34.87 -0.79 -5.89
CA ALA A 122 33.71 -0.87 -5.02
C ALA A 122 32.88 -2.13 -5.36
N SER A 123 32.26 -2.71 -4.35
CA SER A 123 31.17 -3.67 -4.50
C SER A 123 29.90 -2.95 -4.96
N SER A 124 28.95 -3.71 -5.52
CA SER A 124 27.61 -3.16 -5.75
C SER A 124 26.99 -2.83 -4.40
N LEU A 125 26.19 -1.77 -4.31
CA LEU A 125 25.35 -1.53 -3.16
C LEU A 125 23.93 -1.90 -3.56
N ASP A 126 23.56 -3.15 -3.35
CA ASP A 126 22.31 -3.80 -3.74
C ASP A 126 21.47 -4.23 -2.51
N PHE A 127 21.78 -3.65 -1.36
CA PHE A 127 21.09 -3.88 -0.09
C PHE A 127 20.87 -2.56 0.65
N ASP A 128 19.77 -2.46 1.40
CA ASP A 128 19.44 -1.29 2.22
C ASP A 128 19.77 -1.55 3.71
N PRO A 129 20.80 -0.91 4.27
CA PRO A 129 21.13 -1.06 5.69
C PRO A 129 20.35 -0.08 6.60
N ARG A 130 19.47 0.78 6.06
CA ARG A 130 18.69 1.71 6.90
C ARG A 130 17.62 0.95 7.67
N GLY A 131 17.36 1.38 8.90
CA GLY A 131 16.37 0.71 9.75
C GLY A 131 16.86 -0.65 10.28
N ALA A 132 18.01 -1.14 9.82
CA ALA A 132 18.54 -2.46 10.10
C ALA A 132 19.72 -2.44 11.08
N VAL A 133 20.10 -3.61 11.57
CA VAL A 133 21.36 -3.85 12.27
C VAL A 133 22.42 -4.27 11.26
N LEU A 134 23.45 -3.45 11.10
CA LEU A 134 24.62 -3.77 10.29
C LEU A 134 25.70 -4.42 11.16
N SER A 135 26.05 -5.68 10.92
CA SER A 135 27.07 -6.39 11.69
C SER A 135 28.26 -6.86 10.84
N ILE A 136 29.40 -7.00 11.50
CA ILE A 136 30.57 -7.72 11.00
C ILE A 136 30.67 -9.03 11.76
N HIS A 137 30.56 -10.14 11.05
CA HIS A 137 30.46 -11.48 11.62
C HIS A 137 31.72 -12.30 11.30
N ASP A 138 32.26 -13.05 12.27
CA ASP A 138 33.48 -13.85 12.11
C ASP A 138 33.22 -15.34 11.75
N GLY A 139 31.96 -15.66 11.45
CA GLY A 139 31.46 -17.02 11.23
C GLY A 139 30.89 -17.69 12.49
N VAL A 140 31.12 -17.10 13.67
CA VAL A 140 30.60 -17.59 14.95
C VAL A 140 29.86 -16.48 15.70
N ASN A 141 30.45 -15.28 15.79
CA ASN A 141 29.96 -14.14 16.55
C ASN A 141 29.96 -12.87 15.71
N ASP A 142 29.03 -11.97 16.01
CA ASP A 142 29.16 -10.58 15.58
C ASP A 142 30.28 -9.91 16.40
N VAL A 143 31.30 -9.40 15.73
CA VAL A 143 32.46 -8.72 16.36
C VAL A 143 32.28 -7.21 16.43
N LEU A 144 31.53 -6.64 15.49
CA LEU A 144 31.19 -5.22 15.41
C LEU A 144 29.74 -5.08 14.99
N VAL A 145 29.01 -4.18 15.65
CA VAL A 145 27.60 -3.90 15.34
C VAL A 145 27.40 -2.39 15.19
N ALA A 146 26.63 -1.99 14.19
CA ALA A 146 26.12 -0.64 14.03
C ALA A 146 24.60 -0.75 13.85
N ASP A 147 23.88 -0.36 14.88
CA ASP A 147 22.42 -0.32 14.86
C ASP A 147 21.97 0.94 14.11
N LEU A 148 21.38 0.76 12.93
CA LEU A 148 20.77 1.81 12.12
C LEU A 148 19.24 1.81 12.29
N SER A 149 18.71 1.00 13.21
CA SER A 149 17.29 0.75 13.45
C SER A 149 16.60 1.80 14.32
N ASN A 150 15.29 1.60 14.45
CA ASN A 150 14.33 2.52 15.03
C ASN A 150 14.41 2.61 16.57
N GLY A 151 15.40 3.36 17.07
CA GLY A 151 15.33 3.99 18.40
C GLY A 151 16.60 3.90 19.23
N SER A 152 17.56 3.06 18.81
CA SER A 152 18.80 2.79 19.53
C SER A 152 20.00 2.82 18.58
N ALA A 153 20.21 3.94 17.89
CA ALA A 153 21.46 4.10 17.16
C ALA A 153 22.64 3.90 18.14
N SER A 154 23.56 2.99 17.80
CA SER A 154 24.72 2.71 18.65
C SER A 154 25.40 4.01 19.07
N THR A 155 25.81 4.10 20.34
CA THR A 155 26.40 5.32 20.89
C THR A 155 27.56 5.80 20.01
N GLY A 156 27.49 7.06 19.53
CA GLY A 156 28.49 7.64 18.63
C GLY A 156 28.13 7.63 17.14
N LEU A 157 26.99 7.04 16.75
CA LEU A 157 26.43 7.13 15.40
C LEU A 157 25.59 8.41 15.24
N VAL A 158 25.66 9.02 14.06
CA VAL A 158 24.77 10.11 13.63
C VAL A 158 23.98 9.59 12.44
N VAL A 159 22.66 9.59 12.54
CA VAL A 159 21.74 9.23 11.45
C VAL A 159 20.91 10.46 11.11
N SER A 160 20.66 10.70 9.82
CA SER A 160 19.78 11.76 9.37
C SER A 160 19.06 11.33 8.12
N ASP A 161 17.74 11.28 8.21
CA ASP A 161 16.85 10.96 7.10
C ASP A 161 15.99 12.18 6.79
N GLN A 162 15.77 12.40 5.51
CA GLN A 162 14.97 13.49 4.98
C GLN A 162 14.20 12.99 3.77
N THR A 163 12.89 13.22 3.77
CA THR A 163 12.02 12.95 2.64
C THR A 163 11.19 14.19 2.29
N LEU A 164 10.81 14.32 1.02
CA LEU A 164 9.70 15.17 0.64
C LEU A 164 8.40 14.41 0.94
N VAL A 165 7.50 15.01 1.72
CA VAL A 165 6.17 14.40 1.91
C VAL A 165 5.35 14.75 0.68
N GLN A 166 4.76 13.74 0.07
CA GLN A 166 4.10 13.85 -1.22
C GLN A 166 2.87 14.76 -1.11
N SER A 167 2.66 15.59 -2.13
CA SER A 167 1.49 16.47 -2.16
C SER A 167 0.27 15.69 -2.61
N MET A 168 -0.84 15.83 -1.87
CA MET A 168 -2.12 15.18 -2.15
C MET A 168 -3.15 16.15 -2.74
N ALA A 169 -2.81 17.44 -2.82
CA ALA A 169 -3.70 18.46 -3.34
C ALA A 169 -3.50 18.66 -4.86
N VAL A 170 -4.58 18.52 -5.64
CA VAL A 170 -4.61 18.78 -7.10
C VAL A 170 -4.36 20.26 -7.43
N SER A 171 -4.47 21.17 -6.46
CA SER A 171 -4.26 22.61 -6.67
C SER A 171 -3.60 23.29 -5.48
N GLY A 172 -2.30 23.48 -5.56
CA GLY A 172 -1.52 24.26 -4.59
C GLY A 172 -0.09 23.75 -4.51
N GLY A 173 0.78 24.23 -5.42
CA GLY A 173 2.16 23.77 -5.61
C GLY A 173 3.15 24.09 -4.47
N GLY A 174 2.74 23.88 -3.23
CA GLY A 174 3.60 23.89 -2.06
C GLY A 174 4.34 22.56 -1.88
N SER A 175 5.22 22.51 -0.89
CA SER A 175 5.98 21.31 -0.54
C SER A 175 6.01 21.11 0.96
N ALA A 176 5.93 19.87 1.39
CA ALA A 176 6.24 19.46 2.75
C ALA A 176 7.55 18.66 2.78
N ARG A 177 8.38 18.92 3.78
CA ARG A 177 9.62 18.18 4.03
C ARG A 177 9.60 17.67 5.45
N ALA A 178 9.82 16.39 5.62
CA ALA A 178 9.97 15.77 6.93
C ALA A 178 11.42 15.30 7.11
N ARG A 179 11.99 15.52 8.30
CA ARG A 179 13.36 15.15 8.63
C ARG A 179 13.44 14.57 10.03
N THR A 180 14.17 13.48 10.16
CA THR A 180 14.65 12.97 11.45
C THR A 180 16.17 13.06 11.54
N LYS A 181 16.67 13.17 12.76
CA LYS A 181 18.10 13.17 13.04
C LYS A 181 18.39 12.58 14.40
N ILE A 182 19.29 11.61 14.44
CA ILE A 182 19.89 11.07 15.65
C ILE A 182 21.30 11.65 15.79
N TYR A 183 21.60 12.19 16.96
CA TYR A 183 22.89 12.79 17.30
C TYR A 183 23.77 11.75 18.01
N LYS A 184 25.08 12.02 18.07
CA LYS A 184 26.08 11.11 18.67
C LYS A 184 25.79 10.73 20.12
N ASP A 185 25.09 11.61 20.85
CA ASP A 185 24.74 11.43 22.26
C ASP A 185 23.38 10.73 22.45
N GLY A 186 22.81 10.13 21.39
CA GLY A 186 21.51 9.46 21.40
C GLY A 186 20.31 10.41 21.39
N ARG A 187 20.54 11.74 21.44
CA ARG A 187 19.47 12.72 21.23
C ARG A 187 18.84 12.50 19.86
N GLN A 188 17.54 12.74 19.74
CA GLN A 188 16.85 12.70 18.47
C GLN A 188 16.07 13.99 18.25
N SER A 189 15.87 14.37 16.99
CA SER A 189 15.02 15.48 16.60
C SER A 189 14.26 15.15 15.33
N PHE A 190 13.01 15.60 15.27
CA PHE A 190 12.11 15.44 14.14
C PHE A 190 11.54 16.80 13.75
N ASP A 191 11.45 17.11 12.47
CA ASP A 191 10.77 18.31 11.99
C ASP A 191 9.96 18.07 10.72
N VAL A 192 8.92 18.87 10.57
CA VAL A 192 8.13 18.99 9.34
C VAL A 192 8.09 20.46 8.94
N GLU A 193 8.53 20.76 7.72
CA GLU A 193 8.62 22.11 7.15
C GLU A 193 7.72 22.21 5.92
N LEU A 194 6.83 23.19 5.93
CA LEU A 194 5.95 23.55 4.81
C LEU A 194 6.48 24.79 4.11
N GLN A 195 6.45 24.78 2.77
CA GLN A 195 6.86 25.89 1.94
C GLN A 195 5.92 26.08 0.75
N GLY A 196 5.50 27.31 0.48
CA GLY A 196 4.66 27.65 -0.68
C GLY A 196 3.21 27.14 -0.57
N VAL A 197 2.78 26.75 0.63
CA VAL A 197 1.40 26.30 0.89
C VAL A 197 0.46 27.49 1.11
N VAL A 198 -0.85 27.25 1.09
CA VAL A 198 -1.84 28.30 1.38
C VAL A 198 -1.65 28.79 2.83
N PRO A 199 -1.67 30.12 3.10
CA PRO A 199 -1.58 30.60 4.48
C PRO A 199 -2.71 30.05 5.36
N GLY A 200 -2.37 29.54 6.53
CA GLY A 200 -3.31 28.87 7.44
C GLY A 200 -2.62 28.01 8.50
N THR A 201 -3.45 27.32 9.27
CA THR A 201 -3.02 26.31 10.26
C THR A 201 -3.21 24.92 9.67
N TYR A 202 -2.21 24.07 9.84
CA TYR A 202 -2.22 22.68 9.42
C TYR A 202 -2.01 21.78 10.63
N ASP A 203 -2.72 20.68 10.71
CA ASP A 203 -2.51 19.64 11.72
C ASP A 203 -1.47 18.62 11.21
N LEU A 204 -0.55 18.22 12.07
CA LEU A 204 0.45 17.19 11.79
C LEU A 204 0.06 15.91 12.51
N TYR A 205 -0.16 14.85 11.75
CA TYR A 205 -0.31 13.49 12.24
C TYR A 205 0.95 12.66 11.90
N VAL A 206 1.33 11.78 12.82
CA VAL A 206 2.40 10.78 12.61
C VAL A 206 1.85 9.43 13.04
N ASP A 207 1.80 8.49 12.10
CA ASP A 207 1.02 7.23 12.21
C ASP A 207 -0.39 7.50 12.73
N GLY A 208 -0.96 8.57 12.18
CA GLY A 208 -2.31 8.98 12.47
C GLY A 208 -2.58 9.55 13.86
N VAL A 209 -1.57 9.68 14.72
CA VAL A 209 -1.66 10.39 16.01
C VAL A 209 -1.37 11.87 15.81
N LEU A 210 -2.27 12.76 16.28
CA LEU A 210 -2.06 14.21 16.21
C LEU A 210 -0.84 14.61 17.07
N ARG A 211 0.22 15.12 16.44
CA ARG A 211 1.46 15.54 17.11
C ARG A 211 1.54 17.04 17.32
N GLY A 212 0.81 17.84 16.55
CA GLY A 212 0.73 19.28 16.76
C GLY A 212 0.27 20.05 15.53
N GLN A 213 0.38 21.37 15.58
CA GLN A 213 -0.09 22.26 14.52
C GLN A 213 1.05 23.07 13.90
N ILE A 214 1.06 23.18 12.57
CA ILE A 214 1.96 23.99 11.78
C ILE A 214 1.21 25.26 11.36
N VAL A 215 1.57 26.39 11.96
CA VAL A 215 1.06 27.71 11.56
C VAL A 215 1.96 28.29 10.48
N THR A 216 1.38 28.63 9.34
CA THR A 216 2.13 29.17 8.19
C THR A 216 2.07 30.70 8.15
N THR A 217 3.14 31.32 7.66
CA THR A 217 3.25 32.75 7.39
C THR A 217 2.42 33.15 6.15
N PRO A 218 2.17 34.45 5.91
CA PRO A 218 1.55 34.92 4.67
C PRO A 218 2.29 34.51 3.37
N ALA A 219 3.56 34.12 3.48
CA ALA A 219 4.36 33.58 2.38
C ALA A 219 4.26 32.05 2.24
N GLY A 220 3.33 31.40 2.95
CA GLY A 220 3.11 29.95 2.88
C GLY A 220 4.22 29.12 3.50
N ARG A 221 4.94 29.65 4.51
CA ARG A 221 6.01 28.93 5.21
C ARG A 221 5.63 28.62 6.64
N GLY A 222 5.76 27.36 7.06
CA GLY A 222 5.50 26.92 8.43
C GLY A 222 6.45 25.80 8.82
N LYS A 223 6.69 25.63 10.12
CA LYS A 223 7.53 24.55 10.64
C LYS A 223 7.07 24.11 12.02
N ILE A 224 7.09 22.80 12.27
CA ILE A 224 6.99 22.21 13.60
C ILE A 224 8.22 21.35 13.88
N GLU A 225 8.69 21.37 15.12
CA GLU A 225 9.90 20.67 15.56
C GLU A 225 9.65 19.91 16.85
N PHE A 226 10.20 18.70 16.94
CA PHE A 226 10.20 17.83 18.11
C PHE A 226 11.64 17.45 18.48
N ASP A 227 11.88 17.24 19.76
CA ASP A 227 13.22 16.91 20.28
C ASP A 227 13.12 16.02 21.52
N THR A 228 14.00 15.02 21.66
CA THR A 228 14.02 14.20 22.88
C THR A 228 14.54 14.96 24.09
N LYS A 229 15.27 16.07 23.88
CA LYS A 229 15.65 16.99 24.96
C LYS A 229 14.57 18.08 25.11
N PRO A 230 14.02 18.28 26.33
CA PRO A 230 13.05 19.33 26.57
C PRO A 230 13.51 20.70 26.07
N HIS A 231 12.68 21.37 25.28
CA HIS A 231 12.99 22.68 24.73
C HIS A 231 11.72 23.56 24.69
N PRO A 232 11.76 24.83 25.11
CA PRO A 232 10.56 25.65 25.28
C PRO A 232 9.82 26.05 23.99
N ARG A 233 10.34 25.66 22.82
CA ARG A 233 9.77 25.98 21.50
C ARG A 233 9.60 24.75 20.60
N LYS A 234 9.84 23.56 21.13
CA LYS A 234 9.73 22.30 20.39
C LYS A 234 8.81 21.37 21.18
N GLY A 235 8.08 20.52 20.46
CA GLY A 235 7.41 19.38 21.08
C GLY A 235 8.43 18.43 21.69
N LEU A 236 7.99 17.64 22.67
CA LEU A 236 8.77 16.48 23.10
C LEU A 236 8.68 15.42 22.00
N LEU A 237 9.81 14.86 21.59
CA LEU A 237 9.83 13.70 20.70
C LEU A 237 9.71 12.43 21.55
N ASP A 238 8.48 11.94 21.71
CA ASP A 238 8.12 10.73 22.44
C ASP A 238 7.57 9.62 21.54
N PHE A 239 7.83 9.73 20.23
CA PHE A 239 7.45 8.80 19.18
C PHE A 239 8.61 8.63 18.17
N ASP A 240 8.62 7.52 17.43
CA ASP A 240 9.56 7.33 16.32
C ASP A 240 8.90 7.74 15.00
N PRO A 241 9.41 8.77 14.29
CA PRO A 241 8.86 9.20 13.02
C PRO A 241 9.39 8.41 11.81
N ARG A 242 10.34 7.48 11.97
CA ARG A 242 10.97 6.77 10.83
C ARG A 242 10.09 5.65 10.32
N GLY A 243 9.91 5.58 9.00
CA GLY A 243 8.96 4.64 8.40
C GLY A 243 7.50 5.08 8.55
N ALA A 244 7.20 5.83 9.61
CA ALA A 244 5.88 6.36 9.91
C ALA A 244 5.28 7.16 8.75
N VAL A 245 3.97 7.07 8.60
CA VAL A 245 3.19 7.91 7.69
C VAL A 245 3.09 9.31 8.28
N ILE A 246 3.58 10.30 7.53
CA ILE A 246 3.50 11.71 7.87
C ILE A 246 2.31 12.31 7.11
N ASP A 247 1.31 12.78 7.84
CA ASP A 247 0.12 13.41 7.25
C ASP A 247 -0.02 14.85 7.74
N VAL A 248 -0.17 15.77 6.79
CA VAL A 248 -0.33 17.21 7.02
C VAL A 248 -1.68 17.63 6.47
N VAL A 249 -2.58 17.94 7.39
CA VAL A 249 -4.01 18.17 7.12
C VAL A 249 -4.33 19.66 7.27
N GLN A 250 -5.14 20.21 6.37
CA GLN A 250 -5.71 21.55 6.50
C GLN A 250 -7.22 21.47 6.57
N GLY A 251 -7.79 21.77 7.74
CA GLY A 251 -9.23 21.56 7.96
C GLY A 251 -9.52 20.06 7.94
N THR A 252 -10.20 19.58 6.89
CA THR A 252 -10.52 18.15 6.69
C THR A 252 -9.73 17.51 5.54
N THR A 253 -8.96 18.30 4.79
CA THR A 253 -8.25 17.82 3.60
C THR A 253 -6.80 17.47 3.93
N SER A 254 -6.38 16.24 3.65
CA SER A 254 -4.95 15.91 3.64
C SER A 254 -4.28 16.65 2.48
N VAL A 255 -3.25 17.44 2.79
CA VAL A 255 -2.52 18.28 1.83
C VAL A 255 -1.19 17.64 1.45
N PHE A 256 -0.57 16.96 2.41
CA PHE A 256 0.62 16.13 2.18
C PHE A 256 0.50 14.85 2.97
N ALA A 257 0.75 13.72 2.34
CA ALA A 257 0.82 12.42 2.99
C ALA A 257 2.01 11.63 2.44
N GLY A 258 2.60 10.76 3.25
CA GLY A 258 3.61 9.82 2.78
C GLY A 258 4.54 9.34 3.88
N PRO A 259 5.19 8.18 3.68
CA PRO A 259 6.08 7.60 4.68
C PRO A 259 7.37 8.41 4.82
N LEU A 260 7.92 8.48 6.04
CA LEU A 260 9.27 9.02 6.29
C LEU A 260 10.37 8.02 5.87
N LEU A 261 10.39 7.69 4.59
CA LEU A 261 11.35 6.77 3.98
C LEU A 261 12.04 7.48 2.81
N PRO A 262 13.29 7.96 2.98
CA PRO A 262 13.98 8.59 1.87
C PRO A 262 14.16 7.60 0.73
N ARG A 263 13.82 7.96 -0.51
CA ARG A 263 14.15 7.10 -1.66
C ARG A 263 15.67 7.12 -1.93
N ALA A 264 16.21 5.97 -2.31
CA ALA A 264 17.62 5.80 -2.67
C ALA A 264 17.72 4.98 -3.96
N GLY A 265 17.90 5.67 -5.09
CA GLY A 265 17.98 5.02 -6.41
C GLY A 265 19.02 3.90 -6.44
N GLY A 266 18.55 2.71 -6.83
CA GLY A 266 19.33 1.47 -6.91
C GLY A 266 19.86 0.92 -5.59
N VAL A 267 19.32 1.33 -4.43
CA VAL A 267 19.66 0.77 -3.09
C VAL A 267 18.47 0.56 -2.18
N SER A 268 17.40 1.36 -2.30
CA SER A 268 16.12 0.96 -1.71
C SER A 268 15.85 -0.44 -2.24
N ALA A 269 15.91 -1.46 -1.37
CA ALA A 269 15.92 -2.83 -1.84
C ALA A 269 14.48 -3.21 -2.21
N CYS A 270 14.08 -2.85 -3.41
CA CYS A 270 12.99 -3.52 -4.08
C CYS A 270 13.60 -4.66 -4.89
N ASN A 271 12.94 -5.81 -4.93
CA ASN A 271 13.28 -6.83 -5.91
C ASN A 271 12.59 -6.44 -7.21
N PRO A 272 13.33 -6.25 -8.33
CA PRO A 272 12.70 -6.09 -9.62
C PRO A 272 11.80 -7.30 -9.87
N ALA A 273 10.54 -7.03 -10.14
CA ALA A 273 9.51 -8.04 -10.25
C ALA A 273 8.51 -7.56 -11.30
N GLU A 274 7.96 -8.49 -12.05
CA GLU A 274 6.88 -8.21 -12.99
C GLU A 274 5.85 -9.31 -12.81
N ASN A 275 4.62 -8.90 -12.52
CA ASN A 275 3.48 -9.79 -12.37
C ASN A 275 2.42 -9.34 -13.38
N GLU A 276 1.98 -10.26 -14.22
CA GLU A 276 0.96 -10.01 -15.22
C GLU A 276 -0.17 -11.04 -15.06
N ILE A 277 -1.39 -10.55 -14.99
CA ILE A 277 -2.60 -11.37 -14.89
C ILE A 277 -3.62 -10.93 -15.93
N PHE A 278 -4.53 -11.85 -16.28
CA PHE A 278 -5.77 -11.51 -16.97
C PHE A 278 -6.89 -11.40 -15.94
N LEU A 279 -7.69 -10.34 -16.01
CA LEU A 279 -8.90 -10.22 -15.19
C LEU A 279 -9.99 -11.13 -15.77
N GLY A 280 -10.73 -11.79 -14.88
CA GLY A 280 -11.87 -12.63 -15.24
C GLY A 280 -12.98 -11.78 -15.84
N ALA A 281 -13.49 -12.21 -16.99
CA ALA A 281 -14.59 -11.53 -17.66
C ALA A 281 -15.94 -11.93 -17.06
N ILE A 282 -16.72 -10.95 -16.58
CA ILE A 282 -18.03 -11.20 -15.95
C ILE A 282 -19.15 -11.14 -17.00
N VAL A 283 -19.21 -10.05 -17.78
CA VAL A 283 -20.29 -9.79 -18.76
C VAL A 283 -19.80 -9.33 -20.13
N SER A 284 -18.48 -9.34 -20.37
CA SER A 284 -17.86 -8.89 -21.62
C SER A 284 -17.12 -10.03 -22.32
N PRO A 285 -17.19 -10.15 -23.65
CA PRO A 285 -16.37 -11.13 -24.39
C PRO A 285 -14.93 -10.68 -24.61
N GLY A 286 -14.58 -9.45 -24.24
CA GLY A 286 -13.23 -8.90 -24.45
C GLY A 286 -12.21 -9.43 -23.46
N LYS A 287 -11.02 -8.81 -23.46
CA LYS A 287 -9.91 -9.17 -22.56
C LYS A 287 -9.53 -7.97 -21.72
N ALA A 288 -9.09 -8.24 -20.51
CA ALA A 288 -8.49 -7.25 -19.63
C ALA A 288 -7.23 -7.84 -19.00
N LYS A 289 -6.15 -7.10 -19.05
CA LYS A 289 -4.83 -7.50 -18.58
C LYS A 289 -4.32 -6.46 -17.61
N VAL A 290 -3.76 -6.91 -16.49
CA VAL A 290 -3.13 -6.05 -15.49
C VAL A 290 -1.70 -6.50 -15.33
N ARG A 291 -0.79 -5.53 -15.32
CA ARG A 291 0.63 -5.75 -15.15
C ARG A 291 1.17 -4.81 -14.08
N LEU A 292 1.69 -5.37 -13.01
CA LEU A 292 2.45 -4.64 -12.01
C LEU A 292 3.93 -4.95 -12.20
N ARG A 293 4.75 -3.92 -12.28
CA ARG A 293 6.18 -4.05 -12.42
C ARG A 293 6.88 -3.17 -11.41
N THR A 294 7.82 -3.76 -10.69
CA THR A 294 8.84 -3.07 -9.91
C THR A 294 10.12 -3.07 -10.73
N ARG A 295 10.63 -1.89 -11.07
CA ARG A 295 11.84 -1.70 -11.89
C ARG A 295 13.12 -1.71 -11.03
N ASP A 296 14.28 -1.77 -11.69
CA ASP A 296 15.61 -1.77 -11.04
C ASP A 296 15.90 -0.51 -10.20
N ASP A 297 15.19 0.58 -10.45
CA ASP A 297 15.24 1.85 -9.72
C ASP A 297 14.19 1.97 -8.61
N CYS A 298 13.40 0.91 -8.38
CA CYS A 298 12.27 0.83 -7.45
C CYS A 298 11.08 1.68 -7.79
N ASP A 299 11.03 2.11 -9.03
CA ASP A 299 9.80 2.63 -9.59
C ASP A 299 8.82 1.47 -9.81
N ARG A 300 7.58 1.66 -9.38
CA ARG A 300 6.51 0.69 -9.60
C ARG A 300 5.54 1.27 -10.61
N ASP A 301 5.28 0.52 -11.67
CA ASP A 301 4.22 0.79 -12.63
C ASP A 301 3.12 -0.28 -12.56
N LEU A 302 1.86 0.17 -12.49
CA LEU A 302 0.68 -0.65 -12.70
C LEU A 302 0.03 -0.24 -14.01
N ARG A 303 0.04 -1.14 -14.98
CA ARG A 303 -0.57 -0.94 -16.29
C ARG A 303 -1.78 -1.84 -16.46
N ILE A 304 -2.89 -1.26 -16.92
CA ILE A 304 -4.14 -1.97 -17.16
C ILE A 304 -4.55 -1.74 -18.61
N GLU A 305 -4.71 -2.82 -19.35
CA GLU A 305 -5.07 -2.83 -20.77
C GLU A 305 -6.38 -3.58 -20.98
N VAL A 306 -7.25 -3.06 -21.84
CA VAL A 306 -8.47 -3.73 -22.29
C VAL A 306 -8.54 -3.79 -23.80
N GLU A 307 -9.00 -4.92 -24.30
CA GLU A 307 -9.14 -5.20 -25.72
C GLU A 307 -10.49 -5.83 -26.02
N GLU A 308 -10.98 -5.66 -27.25
CA GLU A 308 -12.19 -6.28 -27.77
C GLU A 308 -13.47 -5.94 -26.97
N ILE A 309 -13.47 -4.83 -26.23
CA ILE A 309 -14.68 -4.27 -25.59
C ILE A 309 -15.28 -3.13 -26.40
N ALA A 310 -16.50 -2.72 -26.06
CA ALA A 310 -17.15 -1.63 -26.78
C ALA A 310 -16.38 -0.31 -26.63
N VAL A 311 -16.42 0.54 -27.65
CA VAL A 311 -15.87 1.90 -27.56
C VAL A 311 -16.61 2.68 -26.46
N GLY A 312 -15.86 3.31 -25.57
CA GLY A 312 -16.43 4.01 -24.42
C GLY A 312 -15.40 4.37 -23.36
N THR A 313 -15.89 4.87 -22.23
CA THR A 313 -15.08 5.13 -21.03
C THR A 313 -15.45 4.12 -19.96
N TYR A 314 -14.44 3.60 -19.29
CA TYR A 314 -14.55 2.56 -18.27
C TYR A 314 -13.79 3.00 -17.02
N ASP A 315 -14.39 2.82 -15.86
CA ASP A 315 -13.74 3.10 -14.58
C ASP A 315 -12.82 1.93 -14.22
N VAL A 316 -11.59 2.25 -13.82
CA VAL A 316 -10.73 1.30 -13.11
C VAL A 316 -11.00 1.48 -11.62
N VAL A 317 -11.46 0.41 -11.01
CA VAL A 317 -11.81 0.35 -9.59
C VAL A 317 -10.83 -0.60 -8.92
N VAL A 318 -10.16 -0.13 -7.87
CA VAL A 318 -9.24 -0.93 -7.06
C VAL A 318 -9.77 -0.93 -5.63
N ASP A 319 -10.09 -2.12 -5.13
CA ASP A 319 -10.74 -2.38 -3.84
C ASP A 319 -12.01 -1.56 -3.61
N GLY A 320 -12.78 -1.30 -4.68
CA GLY A 320 -14.01 -0.51 -4.63
C GLY A 320 -13.82 1.00 -4.81
N ILE A 321 -12.58 1.49 -4.97
CA ILE A 321 -12.28 2.91 -5.22
C ILE A 321 -11.97 3.12 -6.71
N VAL A 322 -12.64 4.08 -7.36
CA VAL A 322 -12.29 4.50 -8.73
C VAL A 322 -10.92 5.18 -8.71
N ARG A 323 -9.91 4.56 -9.31
CA ARG A 323 -8.53 5.08 -9.42
C ARG A 323 -8.26 5.83 -10.71
N GLY A 324 -8.99 5.52 -11.78
CA GLY A 324 -8.82 6.17 -13.06
C GLY A 324 -9.86 5.72 -14.08
N GLN A 325 -9.74 6.22 -15.31
CA GLN A 325 -10.64 5.88 -16.41
C GLN A 325 -9.87 5.47 -17.65
N ILE A 326 -10.26 4.33 -18.25
CA ILE A 326 -9.76 3.89 -19.54
C ILE A 326 -10.69 4.39 -20.64
N ALA A 327 -10.13 5.12 -21.60
CA ALA A 327 -10.82 5.48 -22.82
C ALA A 327 -10.53 4.43 -23.90
N VAL A 328 -11.53 3.60 -24.21
CA VAL A 328 -11.43 2.59 -25.27
C VAL A 328 -11.84 3.19 -26.60
N ALA A 329 -10.97 3.08 -27.60
CA ALA A 329 -11.20 3.55 -28.95
C ALA A 329 -10.92 2.45 -29.98
N PHE A 330 -11.50 2.59 -31.16
CA PHE A 330 -11.16 1.72 -32.29
C PHE A 330 -9.80 2.15 -32.86
N ASP A 331 -8.81 1.26 -32.80
CA ASP A 331 -7.56 1.45 -33.51
C ASP A 331 -7.67 0.90 -34.95
N ALA A 332 -7.47 1.79 -35.91
CA ALA A 332 -7.51 1.45 -37.33
C ALA A 332 -6.31 0.60 -37.79
N MET A 333 -5.23 0.55 -37.01
CA MET A 333 -4.01 -0.21 -37.31
C MET A 333 -4.13 -1.66 -36.84
N SER A 334 -4.52 -1.90 -35.58
CA SER A 334 -4.80 -3.25 -35.06
C SER A 334 -6.12 -3.81 -35.60
N GLY A 335 -7.09 -2.95 -35.91
CA GLY A 335 -8.44 -3.34 -36.31
C GLY A 335 -9.32 -3.76 -35.12
N GLU A 336 -8.87 -3.48 -33.90
CA GLU A 336 -9.49 -3.86 -32.64
C GLU A 336 -9.87 -2.62 -31.83
N ASN A 337 -10.76 -2.80 -30.85
CA ASN A 337 -11.03 -1.76 -29.85
C ASN A 337 -10.06 -1.98 -28.69
N GLU A 338 -9.27 -0.96 -28.35
CA GLU A 338 -8.24 -1.04 -27.32
C GLU A 338 -8.27 0.22 -26.43
N GLY A 339 -7.82 0.06 -25.20
CA GLY A 339 -7.61 1.17 -24.27
C GLY A 339 -6.69 0.75 -23.14
N GLU A 340 -5.93 1.72 -22.62
CA GLU A 340 -4.96 1.50 -21.56
C GLU A 340 -4.99 2.63 -20.54
N ILE A 341 -4.52 2.32 -19.33
CA ILE A 341 -4.18 3.28 -18.28
C ILE A 341 -2.95 2.76 -17.54
N GLU A 342 -2.07 3.69 -17.15
CA GLU A 342 -0.83 3.39 -16.46
C GLU A 342 -0.74 4.26 -15.20
N PHE A 343 -0.38 3.64 -14.08
CA PHE A 343 -0.09 4.28 -12.81
C PHE A 343 1.39 4.07 -12.49
N ASP A 344 2.10 5.09 -12.07
CA ASP A 344 3.53 5.03 -11.77
C ASP A 344 3.84 5.73 -10.42
N THR A 345 4.84 5.25 -9.68
CA THR A 345 5.28 5.88 -8.42
C THR A 345 6.11 7.15 -8.59
N ASP A 346 6.61 7.42 -9.79
CA ASP A 346 7.27 8.65 -10.23
C ASP A 346 6.83 9.02 -11.67
N PRO A 347 5.54 9.36 -11.88
CA PRO A 347 4.99 9.54 -13.22
C PRO A 347 5.70 10.69 -13.95
N ASP A 348 6.31 10.38 -15.08
CA ASP A 348 7.11 11.32 -15.88
C ASP A 348 6.49 11.62 -17.25
N ASP A 349 5.48 10.85 -17.65
CA ASP A 349 4.61 11.10 -18.81
C ASP A 349 3.24 11.69 -18.39
N PRO A 350 2.70 12.72 -19.08
CA PRO A 350 1.36 13.24 -18.82
C PRO A 350 0.20 12.24 -18.98
N HIS A 351 0.44 11.06 -19.57
CA HIS A 351 -0.51 9.96 -19.70
C HIS A 351 -0.45 8.95 -18.53
N GLU A 352 0.56 9.08 -17.66
CA GLU A 352 0.68 8.27 -16.43
C GLU A 352 -0.05 8.95 -15.27
N MET A 353 -0.74 8.14 -14.48
CA MET A 353 -1.33 8.54 -13.21
C MET A 353 -0.40 8.17 -12.07
N LEU A 354 -0.61 8.74 -10.89
CA LEU A 354 0.19 8.37 -9.73
C LEU A 354 -0.29 7.03 -9.16
N LEU A 355 0.62 6.08 -8.94
CA LEU A 355 0.38 4.88 -8.15
C LEU A 355 0.43 5.24 -6.65
N ASP A 356 -0.72 5.66 -6.11
CA ASP A 356 -0.89 6.07 -4.69
C ASP A 356 -1.60 5.02 -3.83
N PHE A 357 -1.68 3.79 -4.32
CA PHE A 357 -2.29 2.64 -3.67
C PHE A 357 -1.41 1.41 -3.80
N GLU A 358 -1.68 0.39 -2.99
CA GLU A 358 -1.00 -0.89 -3.05
C GLU A 358 -1.77 -1.83 -3.98
N PRO A 359 -1.30 -2.08 -5.22
CA PRO A 359 -1.97 -3.00 -6.14
C PRO A 359 -1.79 -4.47 -5.75
N ASP A 360 -0.79 -4.80 -4.94
CA ASP A 360 -0.55 -6.17 -4.51
C ASP A 360 -1.67 -6.68 -3.60
N GLY A 361 -2.31 -7.78 -3.98
CA GLY A 361 -3.45 -8.39 -3.30
C GLY A 361 -4.80 -7.72 -3.57
N ALA A 362 -4.79 -6.50 -4.10
CA ALA A 362 -6.00 -5.71 -4.36
C ALA A 362 -6.93 -6.36 -5.39
N LEU A 363 -8.25 -6.22 -5.19
CA LEU A 363 -9.27 -6.54 -6.17
C LEU A 363 -9.34 -5.44 -7.23
N ILE A 364 -9.02 -5.77 -8.46
CA ILE A 364 -9.03 -4.85 -9.60
C ILE A 364 -10.24 -5.16 -10.47
N GLU A 365 -11.09 -4.16 -10.64
CA GLU A 365 -12.30 -4.22 -11.44
C GLU A 365 -12.28 -3.17 -12.56
N ILE A 366 -12.83 -3.55 -13.70
CA ILE A 366 -13.08 -2.62 -14.81
C ILE A 366 -14.58 -2.52 -14.97
N ALA A 367 -15.12 -1.34 -14.72
CA ALA A 367 -16.56 -1.11 -14.64
C ALA A 367 -17.03 -0.07 -15.65
N GLN A 368 -18.32 -0.13 -16.01
CA GLN A 368 -19.01 0.91 -16.74
C GLN A 368 -20.28 1.28 -15.97
N GLY A 369 -20.23 2.38 -15.22
CA GLY A 369 -21.29 2.72 -14.27
C GLY A 369 -21.40 1.66 -13.17
N ALA A 370 -22.58 1.07 -12.98
CA ALA A 370 -22.81 0.07 -11.94
C ALA A 370 -22.48 -1.38 -12.38
N SER A 371 -22.04 -1.59 -13.62
CA SER A 371 -21.75 -2.92 -14.15
C SER A 371 -20.24 -3.17 -14.20
N VAL A 372 -19.78 -4.20 -13.51
CA VAL A 372 -18.39 -4.68 -13.59
C VAL A 372 -18.26 -5.61 -14.80
N LEU A 373 -17.33 -5.32 -15.70
CA LEU A 373 -17.05 -6.09 -16.90
C LEU A 373 -15.95 -7.12 -16.66
N PHE A 374 -14.92 -6.74 -15.90
CA PHE A 374 -13.80 -7.59 -15.54
C PHE A 374 -13.45 -7.44 -14.08
N SER A 375 -12.98 -8.51 -13.44
CA SER A 375 -12.56 -8.52 -12.04
C SER A 375 -11.44 -9.53 -11.80
N GLY A 376 -10.52 -9.23 -10.89
CA GLY A 376 -9.47 -10.15 -10.48
C GLY A 376 -8.48 -9.52 -9.51
N SER A 377 -7.81 -10.34 -8.71
CA SER A 377 -6.85 -9.86 -7.71
C SER A 377 -5.40 -10.09 -8.14
N LEU A 378 -4.55 -9.10 -7.87
CA LEU A 378 -3.15 -9.14 -8.26
C LEU A 378 -2.27 -9.68 -7.11
N ALA A 379 -2.24 -11.00 -6.90
CA ALA A 379 -1.39 -11.58 -5.87
C ALA A 379 0.09 -11.62 -6.32
N THR A 380 0.98 -10.85 -5.70
CA THR A 380 2.42 -11.11 -5.78
C THR A 380 2.79 -12.25 -4.84
N GLY A 381 3.28 -13.35 -5.40
CA GLY A 381 4.07 -14.28 -4.62
C GLY A 381 5.31 -13.55 -4.09
N GLY A 382 5.40 -13.38 -2.78
CA GLY A 382 6.48 -12.66 -2.12
C GLY A 382 7.88 -13.19 -2.50
N THR A 383 8.75 -12.26 -2.90
CA THR A 383 10.23 -12.18 -2.81
C THR A 383 11.13 -13.43 -2.83
N THR A 384 10.66 -14.58 -3.28
CA THR A 384 11.49 -15.76 -3.55
C THR A 384 11.51 -15.96 -5.07
N PRO A 385 12.67 -16.18 -5.74
CA PRO A 385 12.65 -16.61 -7.15
C PRO A 385 11.68 -17.79 -7.24
N PRO A 386 10.81 -17.89 -8.27
CA PRO A 386 9.67 -18.80 -8.24
C PRO A 386 10.20 -20.21 -8.01
N THR A 387 10.08 -20.65 -6.77
CA THR A 387 9.95 -22.06 -6.49
C THR A 387 8.63 -22.39 -7.16
N ALA A 388 8.65 -23.36 -8.07
CA ALA A 388 7.46 -23.85 -8.77
C ALA A 388 6.23 -23.82 -7.85
N CYS A 389 5.07 -23.42 -8.39
CA CYS A 389 3.80 -23.44 -7.67
C CYS A 389 3.74 -24.71 -6.82
N ALA A 390 3.62 -24.56 -5.50
CA ALA A 390 3.61 -25.72 -4.63
C ALA A 390 2.30 -26.45 -4.87
N ALA A 391 2.36 -27.73 -5.25
CA ALA A 391 1.14 -28.50 -5.38
C ALA A 391 0.33 -28.46 -4.07
N ILE A 392 -0.87 -27.91 -4.14
CA ILE A 392 -1.85 -27.89 -3.04
C ILE A 392 -2.98 -28.82 -3.44
N ASP A 393 -3.44 -29.64 -2.51
CA ASP A 393 -4.61 -30.49 -2.69
C ASP A 393 -5.42 -30.48 -1.39
N LEU A 394 -6.47 -29.67 -1.37
CA LEU A 394 -7.39 -29.54 -0.26
C LEU A 394 -8.65 -30.32 -0.61
N LEU A 395 -8.92 -31.40 0.12
CA LEU A 395 -10.15 -32.17 0.01
C LEU A 395 -10.91 -32.05 1.34
N THR A 396 -12.11 -31.48 1.30
CA THR A 396 -12.96 -31.28 2.47
C THR A 396 -14.29 -32.00 2.27
N PRO A 397 -14.60 -33.00 3.11
CA PRO A 397 -15.91 -33.64 3.12
C PRO A 397 -17.00 -32.63 3.49
N LEU A 398 -18.07 -32.58 2.69
CA LEU A 398 -19.25 -31.79 2.99
C LEU A 398 -20.13 -32.50 4.02
N VAL A 399 -20.64 -31.73 4.99
CA VAL A 399 -21.48 -32.27 6.06
C VAL A 399 -22.95 -32.23 5.63
N PRO A 400 -23.68 -33.36 5.67
CA PRO A 400 -25.10 -33.39 5.36
C PRO A 400 -25.96 -32.76 6.45
N THR A 401 -27.05 -32.12 6.04
CA THR A 401 -28.07 -31.59 6.96
C THR A 401 -29.19 -32.59 7.21
N SER A 402 -30.15 -32.22 8.06
CA SER A 402 -31.37 -33.00 8.27
C SER A 402 -32.27 -33.10 7.03
N ALA A 403 -32.05 -32.27 6.00
CA ALA A 403 -32.81 -32.32 4.75
C ALA A 403 -32.46 -33.56 3.90
N ALA A 404 -31.23 -34.05 4.00
CA ALA A 404 -30.79 -35.31 3.40
C ALA A 404 -29.74 -36.00 4.27
N PRO A 405 -30.14 -36.68 5.38
CA PRO A 405 -29.19 -37.25 6.33
C PRO A 405 -28.31 -38.38 5.77
N GLY A 406 -28.66 -38.92 4.61
CA GLY A 406 -27.90 -39.94 3.90
C GLY A 406 -27.01 -39.38 2.79
N ALA A 407 -27.01 -38.07 2.56
CA ALA A 407 -26.20 -37.44 1.53
C ALA A 407 -24.72 -37.41 1.94
N SER A 408 -23.86 -37.44 0.93
CA SER A 408 -22.43 -37.20 1.05
C SER A 408 -22.00 -36.21 -0.03
N GLY A 409 -20.80 -35.67 0.12
CA GLY A 409 -20.20 -34.82 -0.88
C GLY A 409 -18.81 -34.38 -0.47
N ASP A 410 -18.07 -33.85 -1.41
CA ASP A 410 -16.71 -33.37 -1.21
C ASP A 410 -16.54 -32.05 -1.95
N ALA A 411 -15.81 -31.11 -1.33
CA ALA A 411 -15.28 -29.94 -2.00
C ALA A 411 -13.77 -30.10 -2.09
N ARG A 412 -13.23 -29.96 -3.30
CA ARG A 412 -11.80 -30.13 -3.56
C ARG A 412 -11.23 -28.91 -4.27
N PHE A 413 -10.15 -28.35 -3.75
CA PHE A 413 -9.32 -27.37 -4.46
C PHE A 413 -7.94 -27.96 -4.70
N ARG A 414 -7.44 -27.83 -5.93
CA ARG A 414 -6.08 -28.19 -6.30
C ARG A 414 -5.37 -27.03 -6.96
N GLU A 415 -4.12 -26.86 -6.59
CA GLU A 415 -3.12 -26.11 -7.34
C GLU A 415 -2.04 -27.10 -7.77
N LYS A 416 -1.68 -27.10 -9.05
CA LYS A 416 -0.69 -28.02 -9.62
C LYS A 416 0.69 -27.34 -9.71
N ASP A 417 1.72 -28.14 -9.96
CA ASP A 417 3.10 -27.66 -10.07
C ASP A 417 3.30 -26.64 -11.23
N ASP A 418 2.39 -26.61 -12.20
CA ASP A 418 2.33 -25.69 -13.33
C ASP A 418 1.38 -24.50 -13.10
N CYS A 419 0.94 -24.30 -11.85
CA CYS A 419 0.04 -23.24 -11.42
C CYS A 419 -1.41 -23.35 -11.99
N ASP A 420 -1.74 -24.47 -12.65
CA ASP A 420 -3.12 -24.77 -12.99
C ASP A 420 -3.92 -25.07 -11.73
N ARG A 421 -5.04 -24.38 -11.58
CA ARG A 421 -5.94 -24.53 -10.44
C ARG A 421 -7.25 -25.15 -10.88
N ASP A 422 -7.78 -26.05 -10.06
CA ASP A 422 -9.12 -26.56 -10.21
C ASP A 422 -9.86 -26.59 -8.87
N PHE A 423 -11.15 -26.33 -8.92
CA PHE A 423 -12.05 -26.44 -7.78
C PHE A 423 -13.27 -27.25 -8.19
N SER A 424 -13.56 -28.35 -7.48
CA SER A 424 -14.74 -29.16 -7.74
C SER A 424 -15.57 -29.38 -6.49
N VAL A 425 -16.88 -29.49 -6.70
CA VAL A 425 -17.84 -29.86 -5.66
C VAL A 425 -18.69 -31.02 -6.17
N GLU A 426 -18.66 -32.12 -5.43
CA GLU A 426 -19.45 -33.33 -5.70
C GLU A 426 -20.53 -33.50 -4.62
N ALA A 427 -21.72 -33.91 -5.04
CA ALA A 427 -22.85 -34.22 -4.17
C ALA A 427 -23.43 -35.58 -4.56
N GLU A 428 -23.56 -36.47 -3.58
CA GLU A 428 -24.06 -37.84 -3.71
C GLU A 428 -25.24 -38.08 -2.76
N ASP A 429 -26.13 -38.99 -3.14
CA ASP A 429 -27.28 -39.43 -2.33
C ASP A 429 -28.22 -38.30 -1.86
N VAL A 430 -28.15 -37.13 -2.49
CA VAL A 430 -29.20 -36.09 -2.46
C VAL A 430 -30.29 -36.41 -3.50
N PRO A 431 -31.53 -35.92 -3.34
CA PRO A 431 -32.57 -36.10 -4.35
C PRO A 431 -32.13 -35.68 -5.76
N VAL A 432 -32.62 -36.35 -6.80
CA VAL A 432 -32.35 -35.94 -8.19
C VAL A 432 -32.92 -34.54 -8.43
N GLY A 433 -32.08 -33.63 -8.91
CA GLY A 433 -32.47 -32.24 -9.15
C GLY A 433 -31.27 -31.35 -9.45
N ASP A 434 -31.58 -30.07 -9.63
CA ASP A 434 -30.58 -29.01 -9.77
C ASP A 434 -30.42 -28.30 -8.43
N TYR A 435 -29.16 -28.10 -8.04
CA TYR A 435 -28.77 -27.51 -6.75
C TYR A 435 -27.84 -26.32 -7.00
N ASP A 436 -28.08 -25.23 -6.29
CA ASP A 436 -27.25 -24.05 -6.31
C ASP A 436 -25.99 -24.27 -5.46
N LEU A 437 -24.82 -24.02 -6.03
CA LEU A 437 -23.54 -24.00 -5.32
C LEU A 437 -23.24 -22.57 -4.87
N PHE A 438 -23.09 -22.38 -3.56
CA PHE A 438 -22.59 -21.14 -2.98
C PHE A 438 -21.19 -21.34 -2.42
N VAL A 439 -20.30 -20.38 -2.65
CA VAL A 439 -18.95 -20.32 -2.07
C VAL A 439 -18.75 -18.92 -1.48
N GLY A 440 -18.55 -18.85 -0.16
CA GLY A 440 -18.46 -17.56 0.54
C GLY A 440 -19.74 -16.74 0.44
N GLY A 441 -20.90 -17.40 0.39
CA GLY A 441 -22.21 -16.74 0.23
C GLY A 441 -22.54 -16.27 -1.19
N VAL A 442 -21.65 -16.44 -2.18
CA VAL A 442 -21.87 -16.08 -3.58
C VAL A 442 -22.31 -17.31 -4.39
N LEU A 443 -23.37 -17.18 -5.18
CA LEU A 443 -23.81 -18.22 -6.12
C LEU A 443 -22.76 -18.41 -7.23
N ARG A 444 -22.14 -19.59 -7.29
CA ARG A 444 -21.08 -19.92 -8.27
C ARG A 444 -21.56 -20.79 -9.44
N GLY A 445 -22.68 -21.50 -9.30
CA GLY A 445 -23.24 -22.29 -10.38
C GLY A 445 -24.25 -23.31 -9.91
N THR A 446 -24.57 -24.26 -10.77
CA THR A 446 -25.57 -25.30 -10.50
C THR A 446 -24.97 -26.70 -10.56
N VAL A 447 -25.06 -27.44 -9.47
CA VAL A 447 -24.73 -28.88 -9.39
C VAL A 447 -25.94 -29.67 -9.90
N ALA A 448 -25.79 -30.27 -11.08
CA ALA A 448 -26.82 -31.07 -11.71
C ALA A 448 -26.77 -32.53 -11.22
N VAL A 449 -27.51 -32.86 -10.17
CA VAL A 449 -27.54 -34.22 -9.60
C VAL A 449 -28.47 -35.12 -10.41
N ARG A 450 -27.97 -36.27 -10.85
CA ARG A 450 -28.67 -37.22 -11.73
C ARG A 450 -28.43 -38.67 -11.28
N LEU A 451 -29.33 -39.57 -11.67
CA LEU A 451 -29.12 -41.01 -11.53
C LEU A 451 -28.15 -41.48 -12.62
N ASP A 452 -27.02 -42.10 -12.27
CA ASP A 452 -26.19 -42.82 -13.24
C ASP A 452 -26.85 -44.19 -13.53
N PRO A 453 -27.36 -44.42 -14.76
CA PRO A 453 -28.05 -45.66 -15.09
C PRO A 453 -27.13 -46.89 -15.14
N LYS A 454 -25.81 -46.72 -15.12
CA LYS A 454 -24.83 -47.81 -15.17
C LYS A 454 -24.41 -48.29 -13.79
N LYS A 455 -24.28 -47.37 -12.84
CA LYS A 455 -23.84 -47.63 -11.47
C LYS A 455 -25.00 -47.69 -10.46
N GLY A 456 -26.11 -47.02 -10.77
CA GLY A 456 -27.30 -46.98 -9.93
C GLY A 456 -27.23 -46.00 -8.76
N ASP A 457 -26.19 -45.16 -8.71
CA ASP A 457 -25.96 -44.09 -7.74
C ASP A 457 -26.54 -42.74 -8.23
N VAL A 458 -26.87 -41.87 -7.28
CA VAL A 458 -27.36 -40.52 -7.55
C VAL A 458 -26.25 -39.55 -7.19
N GLN A 459 -25.67 -38.90 -8.20
CA GLN A 459 -24.51 -38.01 -8.04
C GLN A 459 -24.58 -36.79 -8.97
N GLY A 460 -23.90 -35.72 -8.60
CA GLY A 460 -23.68 -34.53 -9.40
C GLY A 460 -22.37 -33.85 -9.03
N GLU A 461 -21.71 -33.25 -10.02
CA GLU A 461 -20.43 -32.57 -9.85
C GLU A 461 -20.45 -31.24 -10.61
N LEU A 462 -19.82 -30.21 -10.03
CA LEU A 462 -19.50 -28.95 -10.71
C LEU A 462 -18.00 -28.67 -10.52
N GLU A 463 -17.32 -28.35 -11.62
CA GLU A 463 -15.86 -28.17 -11.67
C GLU A 463 -15.52 -26.83 -12.35
N PHE A 464 -14.62 -26.09 -11.72
CA PHE A 464 -14.05 -24.83 -12.19
C PHE A 464 -12.55 -25.02 -12.44
N GLU A 465 -12.02 -24.43 -13.52
CA GLU A 465 -10.60 -24.50 -13.88
C GLU A 465 -10.04 -23.08 -14.11
N SER A 466 -8.78 -22.82 -13.76
CA SER A 466 -8.13 -21.51 -14.03
C SER A 466 -7.92 -21.24 -15.52
N HIS A 467 -7.82 -22.30 -16.33
CA HIS A 467 -7.68 -22.23 -17.78
C HIS A 467 -8.72 -23.15 -18.45
N PRO A 468 -10.02 -22.83 -18.36
CA PRO A 468 -11.09 -23.75 -18.73
C PRO A 468 -11.12 -23.95 -20.25
N LYS A 469 -11.32 -25.20 -20.67
CA LYS A 469 -11.70 -25.49 -22.07
C LYS A 469 -13.12 -24.98 -22.34
N ALA A 470 -13.44 -24.70 -23.60
CA ALA A 470 -14.78 -24.26 -24.00
C ALA A 470 -15.87 -25.20 -23.43
N GLY A 471 -16.80 -24.63 -22.65
CA GLY A 471 -17.88 -25.35 -21.97
C GLY A 471 -17.55 -25.86 -20.55
N LYS A 472 -16.42 -25.45 -19.97
CA LYS A 472 -16.08 -25.59 -18.55
C LYS A 472 -16.20 -24.25 -17.84
N GLU A 473 -16.44 -24.28 -16.53
CA GLU A 473 -16.57 -23.06 -15.72
C GLU A 473 -15.19 -22.50 -15.36
N LEU A 474 -15.07 -21.17 -15.37
CA LEU A 474 -13.83 -20.47 -15.01
C LEU A 474 -13.70 -20.38 -13.49
N LEU A 475 -12.54 -20.76 -12.96
CA LEU A 475 -12.18 -20.50 -11.56
C LEU A 475 -11.67 -19.06 -11.41
N ASP A 476 -12.59 -18.13 -11.19
CA ASP A 476 -12.32 -16.69 -11.00
C ASP A 476 -12.40 -16.26 -9.52
N PHE A 477 -12.47 -17.21 -8.59
CA PHE A 477 -12.56 -16.98 -7.16
C PHE A 477 -11.60 -17.88 -6.39
N ASP A 478 -11.22 -17.45 -5.18
CA ASP A 478 -10.48 -18.30 -4.24
C ASP A 478 -11.47 -19.05 -3.34
N PRO A 479 -11.57 -20.38 -3.43
CA PRO A 479 -12.49 -21.15 -2.59
C PRO A 479 -11.90 -21.49 -1.21
N ARG A 480 -10.60 -21.26 -0.98
CA ARG A 480 -9.92 -21.67 0.26
C ARG A 480 -10.46 -20.88 1.45
N GLY A 481 -10.72 -21.58 2.56
CA GLY A 481 -11.30 -20.98 3.76
C GLY A 481 -12.77 -20.55 3.62
N ALA A 482 -13.35 -20.61 2.42
CA ALA A 482 -14.74 -20.19 2.20
C ALA A 482 -15.74 -21.26 2.68
N LEU A 483 -16.90 -20.81 3.15
CA LEU A 483 -18.05 -21.68 3.38
C LEU A 483 -18.61 -22.13 2.03
N VAL A 484 -18.56 -23.44 1.78
CA VAL A 484 -19.15 -24.11 0.61
C VAL A 484 -20.51 -24.65 1.01
N GLU A 485 -21.55 -24.30 0.26
CA GLU A 485 -22.93 -24.74 0.52
C GLU A 485 -23.60 -25.24 -0.76
N VAL A 486 -24.27 -26.39 -0.68
CA VAL A 486 -25.11 -26.94 -1.76
C VAL A 486 -26.57 -26.80 -1.33
N LYS A 487 -27.33 -25.98 -2.06
CA LYS A 487 -28.72 -25.60 -1.71
C LYS A 487 -29.70 -25.95 -2.83
N GLN A 488 -30.97 -26.13 -2.49
CA GLN A 488 -32.05 -26.08 -3.47
C GLN A 488 -33.13 -25.13 -2.94
N GLY A 489 -33.25 -23.96 -3.58
CA GLY A 489 -34.00 -22.85 -3.02
C GLY A 489 -33.45 -22.44 -1.65
N ALA A 490 -34.31 -22.33 -0.64
CA ALA A 490 -33.89 -21.96 0.72
C ALA A 490 -33.38 -23.15 1.56
N THR A 491 -33.39 -24.37 1.02
CA THR A 491 -33.02 -25.58 1.78
C THR A 491 -31.54 -25.92 1.56
N LEU A 492 -30.78 -25.96 2.65
CA LEU A 492 -29.37 -26.41 2.68
C LEU A 492 -29.28 -27.93 2.78
N TYR A 493 -28.51 -28.56 1.90
CA TYR A 493 -28.32 -30.02 1.87
C TYR A 493 -26.93 -30.45 2.37
N LEU A 494 -25.88 -29.78 1.89
CA LEU A 494 -24.49 -30.07 2.22
C LEU A 494 -23.75 -28.76 2.52
N SER A 495 -22.86 -28.75 3.50
CA SER A 495 -21.98 -27.61 3.75
C SER A 495 -20.67 -27.98 4.43
N ALA A 496 -19.59 -27.27 4.13
CA ALA A 496 -18.37 -27.25 4.93
C ALA A 496 -17.53 -26.01 4.61
N THR A 497 -16.60 -25.66 5.50
CA THR A 497 -15.57 -24.66 5.22
C THR A 497 -14.39 -25.34 4.54
N LEU A 498 -14.02 -24.93 3.33
CA LEU A 498 -12.94 -25.59 2.58
C LEU A 498 -11.59 -25.40 3.26
N GLY A 499 -10.94 -26.51 3.64
CA GLY A 499 -9.69 -26.50 4.41
C GLY A 499 -9.88 -26.45 5.93
N GLY A 500 -11.12 -26.34 6.41
CA GLY A 500 -11.45 -26.50 7.82
C GLY A 500 -11.51 -27.98 8.22
N THR A 501 -10.99 -28.35 9.39
CA THR A 501 -11.22 -29.69 9.94
C THR A 501 -12.71 -29.92 10.19
N PRO A 502 -13.28 -31.08 9.79
CA PRO A 502 -14.67 -31.39 10.06
C PRO A 502 -14.96 -31.32 11.56
N SER A 503 -15.89 -30.46 11.97
CA SER A 503 -16.43 -30.43 13.33
C SER A 503 -17.29 -31.68 13.56
N GLY A 504 -16.62 -32.80 13.86
CA GLY A 504 -17.20 -34.02 14.39
C GLY A 504 -16.69 -34.21 15.81
N GLY A 505 -17.57 -34.02 16.80
CA GLY A 505 -17.22 -34.02 18.22
C GLY A 505 -16.46 -35.26 18.70
N GLY A 506 -15.43 -35.03 19.52
CA GLY A 506 -14.72 -36.11 20.20
C GLY A 506 -13.35 -35.73 20.75
N GLY A 507 -13.34 -35.00 21.86
CA GLY A 507 -12.33 -34.95 22.92
C GLY A 507 -10.85 -35.25 22.62
N GLY A 508 -10.00 -34.26 22.94
CA GLY A 508 -8.78 -34.52 23.71
C GLY A 508 -7.48 -33.99 23.12
N GLY A 509 -6.97 -32.93 23.75
CA GLY A 509 -5.56 -32.86 24.14
C GLY A 509 -4.56 -32.23 23.16
N GLY A 510 -4.29 -30.95 23.39
CA GLY A 510 -2.94 -30.41 23.60
C GLY A 510 -1.89 -30.55 22.50
N GLY A 511 -1.47 -29.41 21.94
CA GLY A 511 -0.25 -29.31 21.17
C GLY A 511 0.04 -27.87 20.78
N GLY A 512 0.69 -27.13 21.68
CA GLY A 512 1.17 -25.77 21.41
C GLY A 512 2.22 -25.75 20.30
N GLY A 513 1.93 -25.00 19.25
CA GLY A 513 2.87 -24.55 18.23
C GLY A 513 2.49 -23.11 17.93
N GLY A 514 2.99 -22.18 18.75
CA GLY A 514 2.67 -20.76 18.65
C GLY A 514 3.10 -20.22 17.29
N SER A 515 2.12 -19.92 16.43
CA SER A 515 2.24 -18.81 15.51
C SER A 515 2.41 -17.57 16.37
N SER A 516 3.61 -16.99 16.37
CA SER A 516 3.88 -15.74 17.10
C SER A 516 3.39 -14.59 16.22
N CYS A 517 2.08 -14.33 16.21
CA CYS A 517 1.59 -13.05 15.73
C CYS A 517 2.04 -11.95 16.69
N VAL A 518 2.51 -10.84 16.15
CA VAL A 518 2.90 -9.70 16.96
C VAL A 518 1.62 -8.94 17.25
N GLU A 519 1.18 -8.96 18.52
CA GLU A 519 0.04 -8.15 18.95
C GLU A 519 0.29 -6.68 18.57
N SER A 520 -0.67 -6.09 17.86
CA SER A 520 -0.58 -4.72 17.38
C SER A 520 -1.94 -4.04 17.53
N SER A 521 -1.97 -2.75 17.87
CA SER A 521 -3.23 -2.02 18.00
C SER A 521 -3.02 -0.57 17.63
N THR A 522 -3.78 -0.10 16.64
CA THR A 522 -3.72 1.26 16.10
C THR A 522 -5.10 1.87 16.16
N GLU A 523 -5.27 2.90 17.01
CA GLU A 523 -6.52 3.67 17.11
C GLU A 523 -6.33 5.06 16.52
N LEU A 524 -7.17 5.41 15.55
CA LEU A 524 -7.13 6.66 14.80
C LEU A 524 -8.43 7.43 14.97
N PRO A 525 -8.38 8.76 15.16
CA PRO A 525 -9.60 9.57 15.13
C PRO A 525 -10.15 9.63 13.70
N LEU A 526 -11.47 9.49 13.58
CA LEU A 526 -12.16 9.83 12.34
C LEU A 526 -12.24 11.36 12.21
N LEU A 527 -11.94 11.88 11.02
CA LEU A 527 -11.95 13.30 10.72
C LEU A 527 -13.38 13.75 10.43
N ASN A 528 -13.83 14.84 11.05
CA ASN A 528 -15.19 15.37 10.87
C ASN A 528 -15.27 16.23 9.60
N GLU A 529 -16.12 15.84 8.66
CA GLU A 529 -16.33 16.52 7.37
C GLU A 529 -17.15 17.83 7.46
N GLY A 530 -17.48 18.27 8.68
CA GLY A 530 -18.12 19.55 8.97
C GLY A 530 -19.64 19.54 8.81
N VAL A 531 -20.23 18.43 8.36
CA VAL A 531 -21.70 18.27 8.19
C VAL A 531 -22.40 18.32 9.55
N ILE A 532 -21.84 17.65 10.55
CA ILE A 532 -22.31 17.67 11.94
C ILE A 532 -21.13 18.14 12.79
N GLY A 533 -21.06 19.44 13.09
CA GLY A 533 -19.89 20.04 13.74
C GLY A 533 -19.54 19.49 15.13
N SER A 534 -20.44 18.74 15.77
CA SER A 534 -20.15 18.05 17.04
C SER A 534 -19.71 16.59 16.88
N ALA A 535 -19.85 16.01 15.68
CA ALA A 535 -19.56 14.61 15.42
C ALA A 535 -18.11 14.28 15.73
N LYS A 536 -17.90 13.12 16.31
CA LYS A 536 -16.59 12.55 16.54
C LYS A 536 -16.67 11.06 16.28
N GLY A 537 -15.54 10.48 15.94
CA GLY A 537 -15.41 9.04 15.94
C GLY A 537 -13.97 8.63 15.99
N LYS A 538 -13.77 7.33 16.13
CA LYS A 538 -12.48 6.67 16.08
C LYS A 538 -12.64 5.34 15.37
N VAL A 539 -11.55 4.89 14.80
CA VAL A 539 -11.40 3.57 14.20
C VAL A 539 -10.17 2.91 14.82
N ARG A 540 -10.29 1.66 15.22
CA ARG A 540 -9.23 0.86 15.82
C ARG A 540 -9.01 -0.38 14.95
N VAL A 541 -7.78 -0.59 14.50
CA VAL A 541 -7.32 -1.85 13.87
C VAL A 541 -6.45 -2.56 14.90
N ARG A 542 -6.68 -3.83 15.18
CA ARG A 542 -5.85 -4.61 16.12
C ARG A 542 -5.62 -6.02 15.60
N THR A 543 -4.41 -6.51 15.79
CA THR A 543 -4.04 -7.92 15.70
C THR A 543 -3.82 -8.44 17.11
N GLN A 544 -4.52 -9.50 17.49
CA GLN A 544 -4.43 -10.15 18.80
C GLN A 544 -3.30 -11.20 18.84
N ASP A 545 -3.00 -11.72 20.02
CA ASP A 545 -1.91 -12.68 20.24
C ASP A 545 -2.20 -14.08 19.65
N ASP A 546 -3.46 -14.36 19.35
CA ASP A 546 -3.95 -15.54 18.63
C ASP A 546 -4.08 -15.33 17.11
N CYS A 547 -3.55 -14.22 16.59
CA CYS A 547 -3.59 -13.82 15.18
C CYS A 547 -4.95 -13.36 14.69
N ASP A 548 -5.88 -13.08 15.58
CA ASP A 548 -7.18 -12.56 15.23
C ASP A 548 -7.12 -11.05 14.98
N ASP A 549 -7.59 -10.60 13.83
CA ASP A 549 -7.64 -9.20 13.45
C ASP A 549 -9.05 -8.63 13.65
N ASP A 550 -9.12 -7.46 14.29
CA ASP A 550 -10.37 -6.73 14.47
C ASP A 550 -10.27 -5.27 14.02
N LEU A 551 -11.36 -4.78 13.43
CA LEU A 551 -11.60 -3.40 13.09
C LEU A 551 -12.84 -2.89 13.82
N ARG A 552 -12.64 -2.00 14.78
CA ARG A 552 -13.74 -1.37 15.52
C ARG A 552 -13.89 0.09 15.16
N ILE A 553 -15.13 0.51 14.89
CA ILE A 553 -15.47 1.89 14.60
C ILE A 553 -16.51 2.36 15.61
N GLU A 554 -16.23 3.47 16.28
CA GLU A 554 -17.11 4.08 17.27
C GLU A 554 -17.35 5.55 16.90
N ILE A 555 -18.61 6.00 16.95
CA ILE A 555 -18.98 7.40 16.70
C ILE A 555 -19.86 7.95 17.82
N GLU A 556 -19.67 9.23 18.16
CA GLU A 556 -20.45 9.94 19.18
C GLU A 556 -20.92 11.31 18.66
N LYS A 557 -21.93 11.87 19.35
CA LYS A 557 -22.44 13.24 19.12
C LYS A 557 -22.99 13.49 17.71
N VAL A 558 -23.50 12.44 17.09
CA VAL A 558 -24.32 12.48 15.87
C VAL A 558 -25.79 12.22 16.21
N PRO A 559 -26.76 12.61 15.37
CA PRO A 559 -28.17 12.28 15.59
C PRO A 559 -28.41 10.77 15.73
N VAL A 560 -29.41 10.36 16.53
CA VAL A 560 -29.88 8.97 16.57
C VAL A 560 -30.32 8.54 15.17
N GLY A 561 -29.90 7.37 14.71
CA GLY A 561 -30.22 6.86 13.37
C GLY A 561 -29.25 5.79 12.89
N SER A 562 -29.46 5.37 11.64
CA SER A 562 -28.57 4.43 10.94
C SER A 562 -27.57 5.20 10.09
N TYR A 563 -26.32 4.76 10.11
CA TYR A 563 -25.21 5.31 9.35
C TYR A 563 -24.58 4.18 8.53
N GLY A 564 -24.26 4.44 7.27
CA GLY A 564 -23.46 3.53 6.46
C GLY A 564 -22.01 3.60 6.93
N VAL A 565 -21.36 2.44 7.02
CA VAL A 565 -19.92 2.32 7.25
C VAL A 565 -19.32 1.82 5.95
N ARG A 566 -18.55 2.68 5.31
CA ARG A 566 -17.87 2.42 4.05
C ARG A 566 -16.39 2.25 4.31
N ILE A 567 -15.79 1.19 3.80
CA ILE A 567 -14.37 0.90 3.96
C ILE A 567 -13.84 0.56 2.56
N GLY A 568 -12.85 1.32 2.10
CA GLY A 568 -12.35 1.21 0.73
C GLY A 568 -13.42 1.57 -0.30
N GLY A 569 -14.34 2.48 0.00
CA GLY A 569 -15.41 2.81 -0.94
C GLY A 569 -16.56 1.78 -0.99
N VAL A 570 -16.48 0.65 -0.30
CA VAL A 570 -17.57 -0.36 -0.21
C VAL A 570 -18.34 -0.23 1.10
N VAL A 571 -19.67 -0.21 1.08
CA VAL A 571 -20.49 -0.23 2.31
C VAL A 571 -20.38 -1.62 2.93
N ARG A 572 -19.66 -1.72 4.06
CA ARG A 572 -19.41 -2.97 4.78
C ARG A 572 -20.40 -3.22 5.91
N ALA A 573 -20.95 -2.17 6.51
CA ALA A 573 -21.93 -2.30 7.59
C ALA A 573 -22.90 -1.12 7.69
N SER A 574 -23.93 -1.32 8.50
CA SER A 574 -24.80 -0.26 8.99
C SER A 574 -24.59 -0.08 10.49
N LEU A 575 -24.02 1.06 10.90
CA LEU A 575 -23.82 1.43 12.29
C LEU A 575 -25.07 2.14 12.82
N VAL A 576 -25.64 1.61 13.92
CA VAL A 576 -26.82 2.18 14.56
C VAL A 576 -26.40 3.04 15.75
N VAL A 577 -26.76 4.32 15.70
CA VAL A 577 -26.53 5.26 16.80
C VAL A 577 -27.78 5.36 17.65
N ALA A 578 -27.62 5.18 18.96
CA ALA A 578 -28.67 5.32 19.96
C ALA A 578 -28.26 6.29 21.07
N PHE A 579 -29.24 6.80 21.82
CA PHE A 579 -28.96 7.61 23.00
C PHE A 579 -28.50 6.70 24.15
N ASN A 580 -27.29 6.93 24.66
CA ASN A 580 -26.76 6.23 25.82
C ASN A 580 -27.07 7.05 27.10
N PRO A 581 -27.98 6.57 27.98
CA PRO A 581 -28.37 7.30 29.19
C PRO A 581 -27.25 7.40 30.24
N SER A 582 -26.20 6.58 30.13
CA SER A 582 -25.08 6.56 31.07
C SER A 582 -24.07 7.67 30.79
N THR A 583 -23.83 7.98 29.52
CA THR A 583 -22.92 9.04 29.07
C THR A 583 -23.65 10.35 28.78
N GLY A 584 -24.95 10.28 28.50
CA GLY A 584 -25.77 11.42 28.11
C GLY A 584 -25.53 11.85 26.65
N GLU A 585 -24.88 11.00 25.86
CA GLU A 585 -24.53 11.25 24.47
C GLU A 585 -25.18 10.22 23.54
N ASN A 586 -25.25 10.56 22.25
CA ASN A 586 -25.64 9.61 21.22
C ASN A 586 -24.37 8.90 20.75
N GLU A 587 -24.38 7.58 20.79
CA GLU A 587 -23.23 6.72 20.49
C GLU A 587 -23.66 5.57 19.59
N GLY A 588 -22.75 5.11 18.73
CA GLY A 588 -22.92 3.92 17.94
C GLY A 588 -21.59 3.29 17.61
N GLU A 589 -21.61 1.97 17.43
CA GLU A 589 -20.42 1.15 17.27
C GLU A 589 -20.68 0.06 16.23
N VAL A 590 -19.62 -0.30 15.51
CA VAL A 590 -19.54 -1.56 14.75
C VAL A 590 -18.17 -2.17 14.96
N GLU A 591 -18.11 -3.49 15.05
CA GLU A 591 -16.88 -4.26 15.17
C GLU A 591 -16.86 -5.32 14.05
N PHE A 592 -15.76 -5.34 13.31
CA PHE A 592 -15.44 -6.41 12.37
C PHE A 592 -14.34 -7.26 12.99
N ASP A 593 -14.42 -8.56 12.82
CA ASP A 593 -13.50 -9.52 13.41
C ASP A 593 -13.23 -10.67 12.42
N THR A 594 -11.99 -11.15 12.32
CA THR A 594 -11.64 -12.28 11.44
C THR A 594 -12.19 -13.62 11.95
N THR A 595 -12.45 -13.72 13.25
CA THR A 595 -13.01 -14.88 13.93
C THR A 595 -14.20 -14.48 14.84
N PRO A 596 -15.30 -13.91 14.29
CA PRO A 596 -16.38 -13.35 15.10
C PRO A 596 -16.93 -14.36 16.12
N ASP A 597 -16.89 -14.00 17.39
CA ASP A 597 -17.37 -14.82 18.50
C ASP A 597 -18.56 -14.19 19.26
N ASP A 598 -18.81 -12.89 19.05
CA ASP A 598 -20.02 -12.18 19.49
C ASP A 598 -21.02 -12.00 18.31
N PRO A 599 -22.33 -12.20 18.54
CA PRO A 599 -23.35 -11.95 17.52
C PRO A 599 -23.46 -10.50 17.01
N ASN A 600 -22.80 -9.54 17.65
CA ASN A 600 -22.71 -8.14 17.21
C ASN A 600 -21.45 -7.85 16.37
N GLU A 601 -20.53 -8.81 16.28
CA GLU A 601 -19.36 -8.74 15.41
C GLU A 601 -19.73 -9.16 13.99
N ILE A 602 -19.11 -8.49 13.03
CA ILE A 602 -19.26 -8.76 11.61
C ILE A 602 -18.00 -9.45 11.12
N LEU A 603 -18.12 -10.47 10.26
CA LEU A 603 -16.94 -11.09 9.67
C LEU A 603 -16.11 -10.05 8.90
N MET A 604 -14.83 -9.96 9.23
CA MET A 604 -13.84 -9.14 8.56
C MET A 604 -13.24 -9.91 7.39
N ASP A 605 -13.85 -9.75 6.21
CA ASP A 605 -13.44 -10.41 4.96
C ASP A 605 -12.63 -9.48 4.02
N PHE A 606 -12.03 -8.44 4.58
CA PHE A 606 -11.30 -7.40 3.85
C PHE A 606 -10.08 -6.94 4.66
N ASP A 607 -9.04 -6.47 3.96
CA ASP A 607 -7.89 -5.80 4.58
C ASP A 607 -8.24 -4.32 4.82
N PRO A 608 -8.20 -3.82 6.07
CA PRO A 608 -8.47 -2.41 6.37
C PRO A 608 -7.25 -1.52 6.13
N THR A 609 -6.05 -2.09 5.95
CA THR A 609 -4.80 -1.35 5.73
C THR A 609 -4.90 -0.53 4.45
N GLY A 610 -4.51 0.75 4.50
CA GLY A 610 -4.61 1.63 3.33
C GLY A 610 -6.04 1.92 2.86
N ALA A 611 -7.09 1.55 3.62
CA ALA A 611 -8.48 1.80 3.24
C ALA A 611 -9.02 3.15 3.77
N LEU A 612 -9.81 3.86 2.97
CA LEU A 612 -10.60 4.99 3.44
C LEU A 612 -11.85 4.48 4.18
N VAL A 613 -11.94 4.78 5.47
CA VAL A 613 -13.11 4.55 6.31
C VAL A 613 -14.00 5.80 6.25
N GLU A 614 -15.25 5.66 5.85
CA GLU A 614 -16.24 6.75 5.79
C GLU A 614 -17.51 6.35 6.54
N ILE A 615 -18.04 7.29 7.31
CA ILE A 615 -19.32 7.16 8.01
C ILE A 615 -20.31 8.10 7.34
N GLU A 616 -21.33 7.52 6.72
CA GLU A 616 -22.28 8.25 5.89
C GLU A 616 -23.69 8.22 6.48
N GLN A 617 -24.43 9.33 6.33
CA GLN A 617 -25.88 9.35 6.53
C GLN A 617 -26.56 9.61 5.20
N GLY A 618 -27.11 8.56 4.59
CA GLY A 618 -27.52 8.60 3.19
C GLY A 618 -26.29 8.72 2.30
N ALA A 619 -26.24 9.72 1.42
CA ALA A 619 -25.11 9.97 0.51
C ALA A 619 -24.09 10.98 1.06
N THR A 620 -24.24 11.41 2.32
CA THR A 620 -23.41 12.46 2.93
C THR A 620 -22.42 11.84 3.89
N VAL A 621 -21.13 12.02 3.62
CA VAL A 621 -20.04 11.61 4.53
C VAL A 621 -19.97 12.59 5.71
N ILE A 622 -19.90 12.06 6.92
CA ILE A 622 -19.90 12.81 8.18
C ILE A 622 -18.53 12.72 8.84
N LEU A 623 -17.96 11.53 8.86
CA LEU A 623 -16.65 11.23 9.40
C LEU A 623 -15.87 10.43 8.37
N ALA A 624 -14.60 10.73 8.15
CA ALA A 624 -13.75 9.99 7.23
C ALA A 624 -12.33 9.81 7.78
N ARG A 625 -11.66 8.71 7.42
CA ARG A 625 -10.27 8.47 7.78
C ARG A 625 -9.59 7.49 6.85
N GLN A 626 -8.48 7.90 6.27
CA GLN A 626 -7.56 7.00 5.60
C GLN A 626 -6.78 6.19 6.65
N LEU A 627 -6.89 4.85 6.59
CA LEU A 627 -6.08 3.94 7.38
C LEU A 627 -4.67 3.83 6.76
N PRO A 628 -3.63 3.67 7.59
CA PRO A 628 -2.23 3.65 7.17
C PRO A 628 -1.88 2.40 6.36
#